data_AF-A0A9R1R6X4-F1
#
_entry.id   AF-A0A9R1R6X4-F1
#
_cell.length_a   1.000
_cell.length_b   1.000
_cell.length_c   1.000
_cell.angle_alpha   90.00
_cell.angle_beta   90.00
_cell.angle_gamma   90.00
#
_symmetry.space_group_name_H-M   'P 1'
#
loop_
_entity.id
_entity.type
_entity.pdbx_description
1 polymer ?
#
loop_
_entity_poly.entity_id
_entity_poly.type
_entity_poly.pdbx_seq_one_letter_code
_entity_poly.pdbx_strand_id
1 'polypeptide(L)'
;MAASLQAAATLMPAKIGGRASSARPSSHLATSALLVSGASAEGAPKRLTFDEIQSKTYMEVKGTGTANQCPTIDGGVDSFPFKAGKYEMKKFCLEPTSFTVKAEGIQKNEPPAFQKTKLMTRLTYTLDEMEGPLEVGADGTLKFEEKDGIDYAAVTVQLPGGERVPFLFTVKQLVATGKPESFSGPFLVPSYRGSSFLDPKGRGGSTGYDNAVALPAGGRGDEEELAKENVKNASSSTGNITLSVTKSKPETGEVIGVFESVQPSDTDLGAKAPKDVKIQGVWYAQLESN
;
A
#
# COMPACT_ATOMS: atom_id res chain seq x y z
N MET A 1 -40.35 -63.20 -0.03
CA MET A 1 -41.65 -62.60 0.34
C MET A 1 -41.49 -61.10 0.17
N ALA A 2 -41.88 -60.58 -0.99
CA ALA A 2 -43.12 -59.81 -1.24
C ALA A 2 -42.82 -58.30 -1.08
N ALA A 3 -42.58 -57.58 -2.18
CA ALA A 3 -43.59 -56.91 -3.03
C ALA A 3 -44.10 -55.61 -2.35
N SER A 4 -43.72 -54.42 -2.82
CA SER A 4 -44.27 -53.66 -3.97
C SER A 4 -45.13 -52.50 -3.46
N LEU A 5 -44.87 -51.26 -3.92
CA LEU A 5 -45.88 -50.43 -4.59
C LEU A 5 -45.23 -49.20 -5.25
N GLN A 6 -45.44 -49.11 -6.56
CA GLN A 6 -45.29 -47.93 -7.41
C GLN A 6 -46.48 -46.99 -7.25
N ALA A 7 -46.26 -45.69 -7.50
CA ALA A 7 -47.23 -44.85 -8.19
C ALA A 7 -46.51 -43.78 -9.02
N ALA A 8 -46.61 -43.93 -10.33
CA ALA A 8 -46.27 -42.94 -11.34
C ALA A 8 -47.50 -42.07 -11.64
N ALA A 9 -47.28 -40.80 -11.97
CA ALA A 9 -48.26 -39.99 -12.69
C ALA A 9 -47.53 -39.07 -13.67
N THR A 10 -47.64 -39.42 -14.95
CA THR A 10 -47.22 -38.62 -16.11
C THR A 10 -48.48 -38.28 -16.90
N LEU A 11 -48.74 -37.01 -17.20
CA LEU A 11 -49.65 -36.61 -18.27
C LEU A 11 -49.27 -35.21 -18.80
N MET A 12 -48.43 -35.22 -19.85
CA MET A 12 -48.53 -34.60 -21.19
C MET A 12 -49.17 -33.19 -21.40
N PRO A 13 -48.81 -32.51 -22.52
CA PRO A 13 -48.70 -31.06 -22.64
C PRO A 13 -49.87 -30.38 -23.37
N ALA A 14 -50.03 -29.06 -23.18
CA ALA A 14 -50.91 -28.23 -23.99
C ALA A 14 -50.09 -27.33 -24.93
N LYS A 15 -50.28 -27.55 -26.24
CA LYS A 15 -49.81 -26.72 -27.34
C LYS A 15 -51.05 -26.27 -28.11
N ILE A 16 -51.31 -24.97 -28.19
CA ILE A 16 -52.29 -24.39 -29.13
C ILE A 16 -51.60 -23.24 -29.85
N GLY A 17 -51.58 -23.35 -31.18
CA GLY A 17 -51.03 -22.36 -32.09
C GLY A 17 -52.05 -21.27 -32.45
N GLY A 18 -51.53 -20.16 -32.99
CA GLY A 18 -52.30 -19.11 -33.62
C GLY A 18 -51.37 -18.26 -34.49
N ARG A 19 -51.44 -18.50 -35.80
CA ARG A 19 -50.66 -17.87 -36.86
C ARG A 19 -51.39 -16.59 -37.29
N ALA A 20 -50.72 -15.44 -37.29
CA ALA A 20 -51.15 -14.28 -38.07
C ALA A 20 -49.92 -13.59 -38.68
N SER A 21 -49.89 -13.60 -40.01
CA SER A 21 -48.91 -12.96 -40.89
C SER A 21 -49.37 -11.54 -41.20
N SER A 22 -48.50 -10.54 -41.16
CA SER A 22 -48.57 -9.37 -42.05
C SER A 22 -47.37 -8.41 -41.89
N ALA A 23 -46.69 -8.18 -43.00
CA ALA A 23 -45.96 -6.97 -43.41
C ALA A 23 -44.71 -6.46 -42.64
N ARG A 24 -43.57 -6.55 -43.34
CA ARG A 24 -42.42 -5.64 -43.19
C ARG A 24 -42.83 -4.20 -43.58
N PRO A 25 -42.12 -3.18 -43.08
CA PRO A 25 -41.06 -2.64 -43.93
C PRO A 25 -39.72 -2.50 -43.20
N SER A 26 -38.69 -2.70 -43.99
CA SER A 26 -37.27 -2.50 -43.76
C SER A 26 -36.95 -1.09 -43.26
N SER A 27 -36.24 -1.01 -42.13
CA SER A 27 -35.37 0.12 -41.79
C SER A 27 -34.02 -0.46 -41.35
N HIS A 28 -32.99 -0.13 -42.13
CA HIS A 28 -31.60 -0.40 -41.82
C HIS A 28 -31.20 0.40 -40.58
N LEU A 29 -30.79 -0.26 -39.50
CA LEU A 29 -29.96 0.36 -38.47
C LEU A 29 -28.82 -0.57 -38.09
N ALA A 30 -27.63 0.02 -38.12
CA ALA A 30 -26.33 -0.61 -38.11
C ALA A 30 -26.06 -1.48 -36.87
N THR A 31 -25.39 -2.59 -37.12
CA THR A 31 -24.77 -3.47 -36.13
C THR A 31 -23.67 -2.71 -35.39
N SER A 32 -23.96 -2.14 -34.21
CA SER A 32 -22.92 -1.75 -33.27
C SER A 32 -22.39 -3.01 -32.59
N ALA A 33 -21.29 -3.54 -33.12
CA ALA A 33 -20.44 -4.47 -32.40
C ALA A 33 -19.84 -3.72 -31.20
N LEU A 34 -20.46 -3.86 -30.03
CA LEU A 34 -19.81 -3.56 -28.77
C LEU A 34 -18.64 -4.54 -28.63
N LEU A 35 -17.44 -4.09 -29.02
CA LEU A 35 -16.20 -4.64 -28.51
C LEU A 35 -16.17 -4.32 -27.01
N VAL A 36 -16.73 -5.24 -26.21
CA VAL A 36 -16.36 -5.36 -24.81
C VAL A 36 -14.89 -5.77 -24.83
N SER A 37 -14.00 -4.77 -24.81
CA SER A 37 -12.64 -4.96 -24.33
C SER A 37 -12.78 -5.41 -22.88
N GLY A 38 -12.85 -6.73 -22.71
CA GLY A 38 -12.62 -7.36 -21.43
C GLY A 38 -11.29 -6.81 -20.93
N ALA A 39 -11.33 -6.03 -19.86
CA ALA A 39 -10.19 -5.88 -18.98
C ALA A 39 -9.90 -7.30 -18.48
N SER A 40 -9.09 -8.02 -19.26
CA SER A 40 -8.44 -9.23 -18.80
C SER A 40 -7.81 -8.89 -17.46
N ALA A 41 -8.02 -9.78 -16.51
CA ALA A 41 -7.14 -9.90 -15.37
C ALA A 41 -5.74 -10.24 -15.90
N GLU A 42 -5.03 -9.23 -16.41
CA GLU A 42 -3.59 -9.29 -16.49
C GLU A 42 -3.13 -9.39 -15.04
N GLY A 43 -2.50 -10.52 -14.70
CA GLY A 43 -1.87 -10.70 -13.40
C GLY A 43 -0.87 -9.57 -13.14
N ALA A 44 -0.39 -9.47 -11.90
CA ALA A 44 0.63 -8.48 -11.55
C ALA A 44 1.76 -8.50 -12.61
N PRO A 45 2.11 -7.35 -13.21
CA PRO A 45 3.08 -7.33 -14.31
C PRO A 45 4.44 -7.84 -13.81
N LYS A 46 5.20 -8.44 -14.72
CA LYS A 46 6.59 -8.82 -14.43
C LYS A 46 7.37 -7.55 -14.09
N ARG A 47 8.18 -7.61 -13.04
CA ARG A 47 9.13 -6.54 -12.71
C ARG A 47 10.16 -6.40 -13.83
N LEU A 48 10.41 -5.16 -14.23
CA LEU A 48 11.31 -4.79 -15.32
C LEU A 48 12.58 -4.15 -14.78
N THR A 49 13.65 -4.18 -15.56
CA THR A 49 14.87 -3.42 -15.27
C THR A 49 14.64 -1.93 -15.49
N PHE A 50 15.53 -1.09 -14.94
CA PHE A 50 15.44 0.36 -15.11
C PHE A 50 15.46 0.76 -16.59
N ASP A 51 16.38 0.20 -17.38
CA ASP A 51 16.50 0.48 -18.82
C ASP A 51 15.23 0.07 -19.60
N GLU A 52 14.62 -1.06 -19.25
CA GLU A 52 13.35 -1.50 -19.85
C GLU A 52 12.21 -0.53 -19.53
N ILE A 53 12.15 0.01 -18.31
CA ILE A 53 11.17 1.03 -17.92
C ILE A 53 11.41 2.31 -18.72
N GLN A 54 12.66 2.76 -18.83
CA GLN A 54 13.03 3.96 -19.58
C GLN A 54 12.77 3.85 -21.08
N SER A 55 12.75 2.63 -21.63
CA SER A 55 12.40 2.39 -23.04
C SER A 55 10.91 2.52 -23.34
N LYS A 56 10.05 2.53 -22.31
CA LYS A 56 8.60 2.60 -22.46
C LYS A 56 8.12 4.04 -22.39
N THR A 57 7.14 4.35 -23.24
CA THR A 57 6.41 5.61 -23.16
C THR A 57 5.41 5.59 -22.01
N TYR A 58 5.02 6.78 -21.55
CA TYR A 58 3.98 6.94 -20.53
C TYR A 58 2.69 6.17 -20.87
N MET A 59 2.28 6.18 -22.14
CA MET A 59 1.03 5.52 -22.57
C MET A 59 1.11 4.00 -22.52
N GLU A 60 2.31 3.42 -22.63
CA GLU A 60 2.52 1.97 -22.52
C GLU A 60 2.53 1.50 -21.05
N VAL A 61 2.94 2.38 -20.13
CA VAL A 61 2.98 2.09 -18.68
C VAL A 61 1.63 2.40 -18.02
N LYS A 62 0.89 3.38 -18.54
CA LYS A 62 -0.36 3.85 -17.96
C LYS A 62 -1.39 2.72 -17.88
N GLY A 63 -1.75 2.34 -16.65
CA GLY A 63 -2.82 1.39 -16.36
C GLY A 63 -2.37 -0.07 -16.25
N THR A 64 -1.11 -0.39 -16.55
CA THR A 64 -0.57 -1.77 -16.43
C THR A 64 -0.23 -2.15 -14.98
N GLY A 65 0.00 -1.15 -14.13
CA GLY A 65 0.47 -1.34 -12.76
C GLY A 65 2.00 -1.34 -12.60
N THR A 66 2.76 -1.30 -13.69
CA THR A 66 4.24 -1.26 -13.68
C THR A 66 4.77 -0.01 -12.97
N ALA A 67 4.08 1.13 -13.04
CA ALA A 67 4.50 2.38 -12.38
C ALA A 67 4.49 2.32 -10.84
N ASN A 68 3.92 1.28 -10.23
CA ASN A 68 3.96 1.08 -8.78
C ASN A 68 4.94 -0.03 -8.39
N GLN A 69 5.86 -0.41 -9.28
CA GLN A 69 6.90 -1.41 -9.01
C GLN A 69 8.27 -0.74 -9.02
N CYS A 70 9.15 -1.21 -8.13
CA CYS A 70 10.56 -0.84 -8.20
C CYS A 70 11.24 -1.59 -9.36
N PRO A 71 12.26 -0.99 -10.00
CA PRO A 71 13.08 -1.72 -10.96
C PRO A 71 13.75 -2.96 -10.35
N THR A 72 14.14 -3.90 -11.21
CA THR A 72 15.01 -5.04 -10.84
C THR A 72 16.36 -4.96 -11.55
N ILE A 73 17.29 -5.82 -11.13
CA ILE A 73 18.59 -5.97 -11.77
C ILE A 73 18.64 -7.34 -12.48
N ASP A 74 18.84 -7.31 -13.79
CA ASP A 74 19.24 -8.48 -14.57
C ASP A 74 20.78 -8.58 -14.61
N GLY A 75 21.31 -9.79 -14.36
CA GLY A 75 22.75 -9.97 -14.14
C GLY A 75 23.21 -9.40 -12.80
N GLY A 76 24.45 -8.91 -12.70
CA GLY A 76 25.03 -8.36 -11.47
C GLY A 76 25.68 -9.43 -10.56
N VAL A 77 25.97 -9.03 -9.32
CA VAL A 77 26.64 -9.85 -8.29
C VAL A 77 25.84 -9.88 -7.00
N ASP A 78 25.86 -11.01 -6.30
CA ASP A 78 25.15 -11.24 -5.03
C ASP A 78 25.97 -10.74 -3.82
N SER A 79 26.50 -9.53 -3.94
CA SER A 79 27.30 -8.86 -2.90
C SER A 79 27.21 -7.33 -3.05
N PHE A 80 27.82 -6.59 -2.13
CA PHE A 80 27.96 -5.14 -2.21
C PHE A 80 29.45 -4.76 -2.42
N PRO A 81 29.98 -4.80 -3.66
CA PRO A 81 31.40 -4.57 -3.94
C PRO A 81 31.72 -3.08 -4.21
N PHE A 82 30.99 -2.15 -3.58
CA PHE A 82 31.27 -0.73 -3.71
C PHE A 82 32.43 -0.34 -2.79
N LYS A 83 33.28 0.59 -3.25
CA LYS A 83 34.44 1.04 -2.49
C LYS A 83 33.98 1.95 -1.35
N ALA A 84 34.83 2.09 -0.33
CA ALA A 84 34.64 3.10 0.69
C ALA A 84 34.66 4.50 0.04
N GLY A 85 33.73 5.36 0.43
CA GLY A 85 33.51 6.65 -0.21
C GLY A 85 32.16 7.26 0.11
N LYS A 86 31.90 8.44 -0.46
CA LYS A 86 30.62 9.12 -0.39
C LYS A 86 29.89 8.94 -1.72
N TYR A 87 28.66 8.49 -1.63
CA TYR A 87 27.76 8.29 -2.76
C TYR A 87 26.50 9.11 -2.52
N GLU A 88 25.81 9.41 -3.59
CA GLU A 88 24.42 9.82 -3.57
C GLU A 88 23.57 8.63 -3.98
N MET A 89 22.63 8.23 -3.12
CA MET A 89 21.66 7.20 -3.45
C MET A 89 20.48 7.88 -4.13
N LYS A 90 20.24 7.54 -5.39
CA LYS A 90 19.16 8.08 -6.23
C LYS A 90 18.17 6.99 -6.62
N LYS A 91 16.98 7.43 -7.06
CA LYS A 91 15.89 6.53 -7.48
C LYS A 91 15.65 5.45 -6.43
N PHE A 92 15.80 5.81 -5.16
CA PHE A 92 15.56 4.88 -4.07
C PHE A 92 14.07 4.61 -4.01
N CYS A 93 13.72 3.35 -4.20
CA CYS A 93 12.36 2.86 -4.33
C CYS A 93 12.13 1.73 -3.33
N LEU A 94 11.02 1.77 -2.60
CA LEU A 94 10.56 0.74 -1.67
C LEU A 94 9.20 0.21 -2.14
N GLU A 95 9.15 -1.05 -2.58
CA GLU A 95 7.94 -1.74 -2.99
C GLU A 95 7.52 -2.77 -1.93
N PRO A 96 6.50 -2.44 -1.12
CA PRO A 96 5.83 -3.41 -0.27
C PRO A 96 5.28 -4.61 -1.04
N THR A 97 5.53 -5.80 -0.50
CA THR A 97 4.95 -7.08 -0.96
C THR A 97 3.97 -7.67 0.04
N SER A 98 4.06 -7.26 1.31
CA SER A 98 3.21 -7.74 2.39
C SER A 98 2.94 -6.63 3.41
N PHE A 99 1.68 -6.53 3.83
CA PHE A 99 1.25 -5.71 4.94
C PHE A 99 0.60 -6.61 6.00
N THR A 100 1.19 -6.60 7.19
CA THR A 100 0.64 -7.31 8.34
C THR A 100 0.43 -6.33 9.48
N VAL A 101 -0.66 -6.48 10.21
CA VAL A 101 -1.01 -5.57 11.30
C VAL A 101 -1.09 -6.38 12.58
N LYS A 102 -0.43 -5.88 13.62
CA LYS A 102 -0.52 -6.45 14.96
C LYS A 102 -1.89 -6.12 15.54
N ALA A 103 -2.68 -7.15 15.75
CA ALA A 103 -4.01 -7.04 16.32
C ALA A 103 -4.22 -8.18 17.31
N GLU A 104 -5.15 -7.98 18.25
CA GLU A 104 -5.57 -9.04 19.17
C GLU A 104 -6.11 -10.23 18.38
N GLY A 105 -5.83 -11.43 18.87
CA GLY A 105 -6.30 -12.66 18.23
C GLY A 105 -7.83 -12.72 18.19
N ILE A 106 -8.36 -13.40 17.19
CA ILE A 106 -9.82 -13.64 17.05
C ILE A 106 -10.32 -14.54 18.19
N GLN A 107 -9.43 -15.36 18.76
CA GLN A 107 -9.72 -16.23 19.90
C GLN A 107 -9.42 -15.53 21.23
N LYS A 108 -10.31 -15.73 22.21
CA LYS A 108 -10.14 -15.21 23.57
C LYS A 108 -8.86 -15.82 24.18
N ASN A 109 -7.93 -14.96 24.63
CA ASN A 109 -6.62 -15.27 25.25
C ASN A 109 -5.42 -15.55 24.32
N GLU A 110 -5.50 -15.26 23.02
CA GLU A 110 -4.31 -15.33 22.15
C GLU A 110 -3.50 -14.01 22.24
N PRO A 111 -2.15 -14.07 22.37
CA PRO A 111 -1.34 -12.86 22.40
C PRO A 111 -1.45 -12.08 21.07
N PRO A 112 -1.34 -10.74 21.08
CA PRO A 112 -1.38 -9.95 19.86
C PRO A 112 -0.28 -10.37 18.87
N ALA A 113 -0.69 -10.71 17.65
CA ALA A 113 0.20 -11.18 16.60
C ALA A 113 -0.03 -10.42 15.29
N PHE A 114 0.97 -10.44 14.41
CA PHE A 114 0.85 -9.85 13.09
C PHE A 114 -0.06 -10.70 12.20
N GLN A 115 -1.21 -10.15 11.82
CA GLN A 115 -2.21 -10.81 11.00
C GLN A 115 -2.10 -10.33 9.55
N LYS A 116 -2.35 -11.25 8.60
CA LYS A 116 -2.42 -10.92 7.17
C LYS A 116 -3.59 -9.99 6.91
N THR A 117 -3.38 -9.02 6.02
CA THR A 117 -4.40 -8.03 5.68
C THR A 117 -4.72 -8.05 4.18
N LYS A 118 -5.84 -7.41 3.81
CA LYS A 118 -6.18 -7.13 2.41
C LYS A 118 -5.95 -5.66 2.12
N LEU A 119 -5.23 -5.34 1.05
CA LEU A 119 -5.00 -3.96 0.62
C LEU A 119 -6.28 -3.35 0.02
N MET A 120 -6.66 -2.15 0.47
CA MET A 120 -7.88 -1.46 0.04
C MET A 120 -7.61 -0.27 -0.91
N THR A 121 -6.41 0.30 -0.88
CA THR A 121 -6.07 1.54 -1.61
C THR A 121 -5.49 1.33 -3.01
N ARG A 122 -5.52 0.10 -3.54
CA ARG A 122 -4.96 -0.24 -4.87
C ARG A 122 -3.45 0.06 -4.94
N LEU A 123 -2.91 0.24 -6.15
CA LEU A 123 -1.48 0.43 -6.44
C LEU A 123 -1.01 1.87 -6.19
N THR A 124 -0.97 2.27 -4.91
CA THR A 124 -0.59 3.64 -4.49
C THR A 124 0.31 3.63 -3.25
N TYR A 125 1.12 2.59 -3.10
CA TYR A 125 1.80 2.27 -1.83
C TYR A 125 3.33 2.17 -1.94
N THR A 126 3.87 2.24 -3.15
CA THR A 126 5.32 2.22 -3.37
C THR A 126 5.88 3.61 -3.10
N LEU A 127 7.00 3.67 -2.37
CA LEU A 127 7.78 4.90 -2.22
C LEU A 127 8.82 4.91 -3.32
N ASP A 128 9.02 6.04 -3.97
CA ASP A 128 9.84 6.13 -5.17
C ASP A 128 10.51 7.50 -5.29
N GLU A 129 11.50 7.57 -6.18
CA GLU A 129 12.30 8.77 -6.45
C GLU A 129 12.89 9.41 -5.20
N MET A 130 13.20 8.61 -4.18
CA MET A 130 13.88 9.09 -2.99
C MET A 130 15.38 9.27 -3.25
N GLU A 131 15.94 10.28 -2.61
CA GLU A 131 17.34 10.64 -2.72
C GLU A 131 17.98 10.91 -1.36
N GLY A 132 19.29 10.71 -1.28
CA GLY A 132 20.07 11.12 -0.12
C GLY A 132 21.49 10.58 -0.08
N PRO A 133 22.35 11.14 0.78
CA PRO A 133 23.74 10.73 0.88
C PRO A 133 23.86 9.34 1.49
N LEU A 134 24.73 8.53 0.87
CA LEU A 134 25.19 7.23 1.37
C LEU A 134 26.71 7.29 1.61
N GLU A 135 27.12 7.09 2.85
CA GLU A 135 28.54 6.94 3.21
C GLU A 135 28.86 5.45 3.36
N VAL A 136 29.90 5.00 2.65
CA VAL A 136 30.48 3.65 2.77
C VAL A 136 31.80 3.77 3.52
N GLY A 137 31.82 3.27 4.75
CA GLY A 137 33.00 3.24 5.62
C GLY A 137 34.07 2.26 5.12
N ALA A 138 35.33 2.51 5.52
CA ALA A 138 36.46 1.63 5.19
C ALA A 138 36.32 0.20 5.75
N ASP A 139 35.50 0.05 6.79
CA ASP A 139 35.14 -1.22 7.42
C ASP A 139 33.91 -1.89 6.75
N GLY A 140 33.36 -1.29 5.69
CA GLY A 140 32.14 -1.74 5.00
C GLY A 140 30.84 -1.34 5.70
N THR A 141 30.87 -0.44 6.68
CA THR A 141 29.64 0.09 7.29
C THR A 141 28.96 1.11 6.37
N LEU A 142 27.66 0.96 6.15
CA LEU A 142 26.82 1.89 5.42
C LEU A 142 26.16 2.88 6.38
N LYS A 143 26.07 4.14 5.96
CA LYS A 143 25.24 5.16 6.58
C LYS A 143 24.46 5.89 5.48
N PHE A 144 23.16 5.65 5.42
CA PHE A 144 22.24 6.33 4.53
C PHE A 144 21.40 7.35 5.29
N GLU A 145 21.24 8.55 4.73
CA GLU A 145 20.30 9.54 5.23
C GLU A 145 19.33 9.96 4.12
N GLU A 146 18.04 9.75 4.32
CA GLU A 146 16.99 10.21 3.39
C GLU A 146 16.83 11.74 3.48
N LYS A 147 16.63 12.40 2.33
CA LYS A 147 16.51 13.87 2.25
C LYS A 147 15.27 14.35 1.49
N ASP A 148 14.96 13.75 0.34
CA ASP A 148 13.87 14.18 -0.51
C ASP A 148 13.29 13.00 -1.32
N GLY A 149 12.14 13.23 -1.95
CA GLY A 149 11.45 12.30 -2.83
C GLY A 149 10.03 11.95 -2.38
N ILE A 150 9.44 10.92 -2.98
CA ILE A 150 8.12 10.41 -2.59
C ILE A 150 8.30 9.38 -1.48
N ASP A 151 8.64 9.90 -0.31
CA ASP A 151 9.01 9.18 0.92
C ASP A 151 7.81 8.87 1.85
N TYR A 152 6.57 9.10 1.40
CA TYR A 152 5.36 8.69 2.10
C TYR A 152 4.20 8.30 1.16
N ALA A 153 3.39 7.35 1.60
CA ALA A 153 2.19 6.86 0.92
C ALA A 153 1.08 6.55 1.93
N ALA A 154 -0.12 7.12 1.71
CA ALA A 154 -1.28 6.82 2.53
C ALA A 154 -1.90 5.49 2.10
N VAL A 155 -1.85 4.50 2.98
CA VAL A 155 -2.30 3.12 2.71
C VAL A 155 -3.41 2.74 3.66
N THR A 156 -4.41 2.03 3.16
CA THR A 156 -5.42 1.40 4.02
C THR A 156 -5.46 -0.09 3.74
N VAL A 157 -5.35 -0.88 4.81
CA VAL A 157 -5.53 -2.32 4.76
C VAL A 157 -6.73 -2.72 5.61
N GLN A 158 -7.28 -3.90 5.32
CA GLN A 158 -8.41 -4.47 6.04
C GLN A 158 -7.97 -5.75 6.74
N LEU A 159 -8.19 -5.79 8.06
CA LEU A 159 -8.00 -6.97 8.89
C LEU A 159 -9.09 -8.02 8.61
N PRO A 160 -8.82 -9.30 8.91
CA PRO A 160 -9.89 -10.30 9.06
C PRO A 160 -10.93 -9.79 10.07
N GLY A 161 -12.22 -9.90 9.74
CA GLY A 161 -13.30 -9.31 10.53
C GLY A 161 -13.76 -7.93 10.06
N GLY A 162 -13.06 -7.32 9.09
CA GLY A 162 -13.55 -6.17 8.33
C GLY A 162 -13.08 -4.81 8.82
N GLU A 163 -12.37 -4.76 9.95
CA GLU A 163 -11.75 -3.53 10.46
C GLU A 163 -10.75 -2.95 9.45
N ARG A 164 -10.84 -1.65 9.17
CA ARG A 164 -9.91 -0.93 8.30
C ARG A 164 -8.86 -0.22 9.13
N VAL A 165 -7.60 -0.46 8.80
CA VAL A 165 -6.44 0.14 9.45
C VAL A 165 -5.74 1.03 8.41
N PRO A 166 -6.02 2.36 8.42
CA PRO A 166 -5.23 3.31 7.66
C PRO A 166 -3.88 3.56 8.35
N PHE A 167 -2.83 3.75 7.57
CA PHE A 167 -1.51 4.13 8.03
C PHE A 167 -0.76 4.88 6.92
N LEU A 168 0.25 5.65 7.31
CA LEU A 168 1.09 6.40 6.38
C LEU A 168 2.42 5.65 6.21
N PHE A 169 2.54 4.77 5.21
CA PHE A 169 3.82 4.11 4.94
C PHE A 169 4.84 5.18 4.59
N THR A 170 5.96 5.27 5.31
CA THR A 170 6.93 6.35 5.11
C THR A 170 8.33 5.92 5.53
N VAL A 171 9.33 6.64 5.03
CA VAL A 171 10.71 6.60 5.52
C VAL A 171 11.28 8.02 5.68
N LYS A 172 10.41 9.00 5.98
CA LYS A 172 10.78 10.40 6.21
C LYS A 172 11.89 10.53 7.23
N GLN A 173 12.94 11.29 6.89
CA GLN A 173 14.07 11.57 7.77
C GLN A 173 14.75 10.28 8.26
N LEU A 174 14.76 9.24 7.43
CA LEU A 174 15.43 7.98 7.75
C LEU A 174 16.93 8.21 7.90
N VAL A 175 17.50 7.67 8.99
CA VAL A 175 18.95 7.54 9.17
C VAL A 175 19.26 6.06 9.39
N ALA A 176 19.66 5.35 8.35
CA ALA A 176 19.93 3.92 8.39
C ALA A 176 21.44 3.66 8.47
N THR A 177 21.86 2.82 9.42
CA THR A 177 23.27 2.47 9.64
C THR A 177 23.45 0.98 9.84
N GLY A 178 24.57 0.42 9.39
CA GLY A 178 24.89 -0.99 9.61
C GLY A 178 25.73 -1.57 8.49
N LYS A 179 25.63 -2.88 8.26
CA LYS A 179 26.35 -3.55 7.16
C LYS A 179 25.41 -3.77 5.97
N PRO A 180 25.92 -4.01 4.75
CA PRO A 180 25.07 -4.24 3.59
C PRO A 180 24.06 -5.37 3.78
N GLU A 181 24.39 -6.41 4.56
CA GLU A 181 23.49 -7.53 4.86
C GLU A 181 22.32 -7.11 5.76
N SER A 182 22.52 -6.09 6.60
CA SER A 182 21.50 -5.55 7.50
C SER A 182 21.94 -4.17 8.01
N PHE A 183 21.32 -3.13 7.49
CA PHE A 183 21.45 -1.77 8.00
C PHE A 183 20.07 -1.22 8.37
N SER A 184 19.99 -0.67 9.57
CA SER A 184 18.71 -0.34 10.19
C SER A 184 18.71 1.10 10.69
N GLY A 185 17.52 1.68 10.79
CA GLY A 185 17.39 3.06 11.20
C GLY A 185 15.98 3.44 11.65
N PRO A 186 15.87 4.39 12.58
CA PRO A 186 14.60 5.03 12.87
C PRO A 186 14.23 6.02 11.75
N PHE A 187 12.93 6.26 11.60
CA PHE A 187 12.39 7.29 10.71
C PHE A 187 11.16 7.94 11.34
N LEU A 188 10.84 9.15 10.88
CA LEU A 188 9.68 9.91 11.33
C LEU A 188 8.40 9.37 10.68
N VAL A 189 7.36 9.17 11.49
CA VAL A 189 6.00 8.87 11.00
C VAL A 189 5.11 10.06 11.32
N PRO A 190 4.84 10.97 10.36
CA PRO A 190 3.91 12.06 10.59
C PRO A 190 2.51 11.55 10.97
N SER A 191 1.69 12.41 11.57
CA SER A 191 0.27 12.12 11.73
C SER A 191 -0.36 11.83 10.36
N TYR A 192 -1.17 10.77 10.27
CA TYR A 192 -1.86 10.37 9.05
C TYR A 192 -2.77 11.49 8.50
N ARG A 193 -3.29 12.34 9.39
CA ARG A 193 -4.04 13.54 9.06
C ARG A 193 -3.23 14.77 9.47
N GLY A 194 -3.14 15.76 8.59
CA GLY A 194 -2.57 17.06 8.91
C GLY A 194 -3.41 17.81 9.95
N SER A 195 -2.81 18.81 10.62
CA SER A 195 -3.48 19.58 11.68
C SER A 195 -4.74 20.31 11.20
N SER A 196 -4.84 20.63 9.91
CA SER A 196 -6.00 21.30 9.32
C SER A 196 -7.11 20.35 8.84
N PHE A 197 -6.94 19.05 9.02
CA PHE A 197 -8.00 18.08 8.73
C PHE A 197 -9.20 18.31 9.65
N LEU A 198 -10.39 18.33 9.06
CA LEU A 198 -11.66 18.46 9.79
C LEU A 198 -12.35 17.11 9.88
N ASP A 199 -12.72 16.74 11.10
CA ASP A 199 -13.60 15.59 11.31
C ASP A 199 -15.04 15.89 10.84
N PRO A 200 -15.95 14.90 10.81
CA PRO A 200 -17.33 15.11 10.36
C PRO A 200 -18.14 16.15 11.14
N LYS A 201 -17.67 16.57 12.33
CA LYS A 201 -18.26 17.62 13.15
C LYS A 201 -17.56 18.97 12.96
N GLY A 202 -16.64 19.06 12.01
CA GLY A 202 -15.87 20.26 11.74
C GLY A 202 -14.79 20.54 12.79
N ARG A 203 -14.39 19.55 13.60
CA ARG A 203 -13.32 19.70 14.59
C ARG A 203 -11.96 19.36 13.96
N GLY A 204 -10.95 20.16 14.27
CA GLY A 204 -9.58 19.99 13.75
C GLY A 204 -8.54 20.47 14.75
N GLY A 205 -7.26 20.32 14.42
CA GLY A 205 -6.16 20.72 15.31
C GLY A 205 -5.83 22.21 15.21
N SER A 206 -5.55 22.68 13.99
CA SER A 206 -5.16 24.08 13.73
C SER A 206 -6.31 24.95 13.20
N THR A 207 -7.44 24.34 12.83
CA THR A 207 -8.67 25.00 12.37
C THR A 207 -9.86 24.11 12.68
N GLY A 208 -11.07 24.68 12.67
CA GLY A 208 -12.30 23.99 13.03
C GLY A 208 -12.76 24.29 14.44
N TYR A 209 -13.82 23.62 14.87
CA TYR A 209 -14.34 23.68 16.22
C TYR A 209 -13.44 22.92 17.20
N ASP A 210 -13.42 23.35 18.45
CA ASP A 210 -12.71 22.72 19.57
C ASP A 210 -13.62 21.80 20.39
N ASN A 211 -14.93 21.78 20.11
CA ASN A 211 -15.91 20.97 20.81
C ASN A 211 -16.98 20.36 19.89
N ALA A 212 -17.84 19.51 20.44
CA ALA A 212 -18.95 18.93 19.70
C ALA A 212 -20.17 19.87 19.65
N VAL A 213 -20.11 20.89 18.78
CA VAL A 213 -21.14 21.94 18.60
C VAL A 213 -22.57 21.45 18.37
N ALA A 214 -22.75 20.20 17.93
CA ALA A 214 -24.06 19.58 17.75
C ALA A 214 -24.75 19.16 19.07
N LEU A 215 -24.04 19.19 20.20
CA LEU A 215 -24.53 18.81 21.53
C LEU A 215 -24.41 19.98 22.53
N PRO A 216 -25.14 21.09 22.32
CA PRO A 216 -24.99 22.29 23.16
C PRO A 216 -25.64 22.17 24.55
N ALA A 217 -26.63 21.29 24.70
CA ALA A 217 -27.41 21.19 25.93
C ALA A 217 -26.53 20.71 27.11
N GLY A 218 -26.50 21.49 28.18
CA GLY A 218 -25.77 21.16 29.41
C GLY A 218 -24.24 21.16 29.27
N GLY A 219 -23.68 21.73 28.19
CA GLY A 219 -22.24 21.66 27.93
C GLY A 219 -21.75 20.27 27.52
N ARG A 220 -22.66 19.40 27.05
CA ARG A 220 -22.33 18.02 26.68
C ARG A 220 -21.21 17.92 25.64
N GLY A 221 -21.14 18.89 24.73
CA GLY A 221 -20.08 18.94 23.72
C GLY A 221 -18.68 19.19 24.28
N ASP A 222 -18.58 19.70 25.50
CA ASP A 222 -17.35 20.05 26.23
C ASP A 222 -17.03 19.04 27.35
N GLU A 223 -17.78 17.95 27.46
CA GLU A 223 -17.55 16.92 28.49
C GLU A 223 -16.18 16.25 28.31
N GLU A 224 -15.54 15.92 29.43
CA GLU A 224 -14.22 15.25 29.48
C GLU A 224 -14.20 13.91 28.75
N GLU A 225 -15.35 13.22 28.67
CA GLU A 225 -15.47 11.97 27.91
C GLU A 225 -15.23 12.17 26.41
N LEU A 226 -15.49 13.37 25.88
CA LEU A 226 -15.25 13.75 24.48
C LEU A 226 -13.90 14.46 24.29
N ALA A 227 -13.11 14.64 25.36
CA ALA A 227 -11.86 15.40 25.30
C ALA A 227 -10.87 14.78 24.28
N LYS A 228 -10.83 13.44 24.15
CA LYS A 228 -9.96 12.76 23.18
C LYS A 228 -10.36 13.05 21.73
N GLU A 229 -11.64 13.20 21.46
CA GLU A 229 -12.17 13.48 20.14
C GLU A 229 -12.21 14.99 19.84
N ASN A 230 -12.28 15.84 20.86
CA ASN A 230 -12.27 17.30 20.79
C ASN A 230 -10.83 17.83 20.61
N VAL A 231 -9.90 17.36 21.45
CA VAL A 231 -8.49 17.75 21.39
C VAL A 231 -7.77 16.94 20.32
N LYS A 232 -7.73 17.49 19.11
CA LYS A 232 -7.04 16.86 17.98
C LYS A 232 -5.53 16.97 18.12
N ASN A 233 -4.88 15.82 18.26
CA ASN A 233 -3.43 15.70 18.33
C ASN A 233 -2.83 15.22 17.00
N ALA A 234 -2.14 16.12 16.31
CA ALA A 234 -1.41 15.83 15.06
C ALA A 234 0.07 15.51 15.30
N SER A 235 0.45 15.06 16.50
CA SER A 235 1.82 14.67 16.82
C SER A 235 2.32 13.54 15.93
N SER A 236 3.57 13.62 15.50
CA SER A 236 4.27 12.54 14.82
C SER A 236 4.64 11.41 15.78
N SER A 237 5.03 10.28 15.21
CA SER A 237 5.59 9.12 15.89
C SER A 237 6.87 8.67 15.19
N THR A 238 7.40 7.50 15.55
CA THR A 238 8.64 6.96 15.01
C THR A 238 8.41 5.52 14.55
N GLY A 239 8.94 5.19 13.38
CA GLY A 239 9.05 3.82 12.87
C GLY A 239 10.51 3.38 12.82
N ASN A 240 10.73 2.09 12.59
CA ASN A 240 12.06 1.54 12.36
C ASN A 240 12.05 0.63 11.14
N ILE A 241 13.06 0.75 10.28
CA ILE A 241 13.24 -0.07 9.08
C ILE A 241 14.59 -0.76 9.13
N THR A 242 14.64 -1.96 8.61
CA THR A 242 15.86 -2.71 8.31
C THR A 242 15.89 -3.00 6.82
N LEU A 243 17.01 -2.65 6.20
CA LEU A 243 17.30 -2.84 4.80
C LEU A 243 18.43 -3.87 4.68
N SER A 244 18.30 -4.76 3.71
CA SER A 244 19.31 -5.77 3.40
C SER A 244 19.58 -5.76 1.90
N VAL A 245 20.81 -5.49 1.51
CA VAL A 245 21.28 -5.63 0.13
C VAL A 245 21.30 -7.12 -0.23
N THR A 246 20.70 -7.46 -1.36
CA THR A 246 20.75 -8.84 -1.88
C THR A 246 21.59 -8.94 -3.14
N LYS A 247 21.58 -7.90 -3.99
CA LYS A 247 22.26 -7.92 -5.29
C LYS A 247 22.66 -6.51 -5.71
N SER A 248 23.75 -6.40 -6.45
CA SER A 248 24.18 -5.14 -7.04
C SER A 248 24.71 -5.31 -8.47
N LYS A 249 24.72 -4.21 -9.22
CA LYS A 249 25.33 -4.11 -10.55
C LYS A 249 26.34 -2.95 -10.54
N PRO A 250 27.63 -3.23 -10.24
CA PRO A 250 28.63 -2.19 -10.04
C PRO A 250 28.89 -1.32 -11.29
N GLU A 251 28.62 -1.86 -12.48
CA GLU A 251 28.77 -1.15 -13.76
C GLU A 251 27.84 0.06 -13.89
N THR A 252 26.62 -0.05 -13.37
CA THR A 252 25.57 0.99 -13.42
C THR A 252 25.30 1.62 -12.05
N GLY A 253 25.95 1.12 -11.00
CA GLY A 253 25.72 1.56 -9.62
C GLY A 253 24.41 1.07 -9.02
N GLU A 254 23.68 0.17 -9.67
CA GLU A 254 22.38 -0.29 -9.19
C GLU A 254 22.51 -1.26 -8.01
N VAL A 255 21.58 -1.16 -7.06
CA VAL A 255 21.50 -2.02 -5.89
C VAL A 255 20.05 -2.39 -5.65
N ILE A 256 19.79 -3.67 -5.35
CA ILE A 256 18.49 -4.14 -4.90
C ILE A 256 18.62 -4.93 -3.60
N GLY A 257 17.51 -4.99 -2.89
CA GLY A 257 17.45 -5.69 -1.63
C GLY A 257 16.05 -5.99 -1.15
N VAL A 258 15.98 -6.48 0.08
CA VAL A 258 14.75 -6.69 0.83
C VAL A 258 14.70 -5.74 2.02
N PHE A 259 13.48 -5.44 2.48
CA PHE A 259 13.28 -4.61 3.65
C PHE A 259 12.19 -5.14 4.56
N GLU A 260 12.34 -4.85 5.85
CA GLU A 260 11.30 -4.99 6.86
C GLU A 260 11.19 -3.68 7.64
N SER A 261 9.98 -3.10 7.65
CA SER A 261 9.65 -1.88 8.37
C SER A 261 8.55 -2.15 9.38
N VAL A 262 8.67 -1.55 10.57
CA VAL A 262 7.62 -1.55 11.60
C VAL A 262 7.34 -0.12 11.98
N GLN A 263 6.07 0.28 11.88
CA GLN A 263 5.63 1.63 12.17
C GLN A 263 4.18 1.66 12.70
N PRO A 264 3.80 2.70 13.45
CA PRO A 264 2.43 2.88 13.91
C PRO A 264 1.45 3.20 12.76
N SER A 265 0.19 2.85 13.00
CA SER A 265 -0.94 3.25 12.16
C SER A 265 -1.49 4.63 12.51
N ASP A 266 -2.53 5.05 11.80
CA ASP A 266 -3.34 6.23 12.11
C ASP A 266 -3.89 6.20 13.56
N THR A 267 -3.90 7.38 14.20
CA THR A 267 -4.45 7.62 15.54
C THR A 267 -5.75 8.41 15.52
N ASP A 268 -6.29 8.75 14.34
CA ASP A 268 -7.45 9.63 14.17
C ASP A 268 -7.28 10.94 14.96
N LEU A 269 -6.12 11.58 14.77
CA LEU A 269 -5.70 12.77 15.51
C LEU A 269 -5.73 12.57 17.03
N GLY A 270 -5.27 11.41 17.52
CA GLY A 270 -5.18 11.08 18.94
C GLY A 270 -6.42 10.43 19.56
N ALA A 271 -7.52 10.28 18.82
CA ALA A 271 -8.75 9.67 19.33
C ALA A 271 -8.64 8.16 19.56
N LYS A 272 -7.80 7.45 18.81
CA LYS A 272 -7.58 5.99 18.95
C LYS A 272 -6.11 5.63 19.10
N ALA A 273 -5.85 4.50 19.75
CA ALA A 273 -4.51 3.94 19.85
C ALA A 273 -4.02 3.45 18.46
N PRO A 274 -2.76 3.75 18.08
CA PRO A 274 -2.19 3.22 16.85
C PRO A 274 -1.92 1.72 16.99
N LYS A 275 -2.10 0.96 15.90
CA LYS A 275 -1.65 -0.42 15.78
C LYS A 275 -0.24 -0.46 15.17
N ASP A 276 0.53 -1.50 15.50
CA ASP A 276 1.82 -1.74 14.83
C ASP A 276 1.57 -2.36 13.45
N VAL A 277 2.10 -1.73 12.40
CA VAL A 277 2.05 -2.23 11.03
C VAL A 277 3.45 -2.70 10.65
N LYS A 278 3.58 -3.97 10.27
CA LYS A 278 4.79 -4.54 9.69
C LYS A 278 4.63 -4.60 8.18
N ILE A 279 5.55 -3.92 7.49
CA ILE A 279 5.65 -3.85 6.03
C ILE A 279 6.90 -4.59 5.62
N GLN A 280 6.76 -5.56 4.72
CA GLN A 280 7.88 -6.29 4.13
C GLN A 280 7.85 -6.12 2.62
N GLY A 281 9.02 -6.03 2.02
CA GLY A 281 9.11 -5.82 0.58
C GLY A 281 10.52 -5.87 0.06
N VAL A 282 10.66 -5.32 -1.13
CA VAL A 282 11.89 -5.24 -1.88
C VAL A 282 12.15 -3.80 -2.26
N TRP A 283 13.42 -3.47 -2.47
CA TRP A 283 13.83 -2.11 -2.76
C TRP A 283 14.87 -2.08 -3.86
N TYR A 284 15.00 -0.92 -4.47
CA TYR A 284 15.94 -0.61 -5.54
C TYR A 284 16.56 0.75 -5.28
N ALA A 285 17.81 0.94 -5.67
CA ALA A 285 18.47 2.24 -5.70
C ALA A 285 19.57 2.27 -6.76
N GLN A 286 19.98 3.48 -7.14
CA GLN A 286 21.18 3.76 -7.93
C GLN A 286 22.18 4.53 -7.08
N LEU A 287 23.43 4.09 -7.05
CA LEU A 287 24.53 4.75 -6.37
C LEU A 287 25.37 5.53 -7.36
N GLU A 288 25.37 6.84 -7.20
CA GLU A 288 26.25 7.74 -7.96
C GLU A 288 27.38 8.21 -7.04
N SER A 289 28.63 8.16 -7.50
CA SER A 289 29.73 8.74 -6.73
C SER A 289 29.58 10.25 -6.68
N ASN A 290 29.65 10.81 -5.48
CA ASN A 290 29.79 12.25 -5.29
C ASN A 290 31.24 12.70 -5.52
#